data_AF-A0A2N5XHK9-F1
#
_entry.id   AF-A0A2N5XHK9-F1
#
_cell.length_a   1.000
_cell.length_b   1.000
_cell.length_c   1.000
_cell.angle_alpha   90.00
_cell.angle_beta   90.00
_cell.angle_gamma   90.00
#
_symmetry.space_group_name_H-M   'P 1'
#
loop_
_entity.id
_entity.type
_entity.pdbx_description
1 polymer ?
#
loop_
_entity_poly.entity_id
_entity_poly.type
_entity_poly.pdbx_seq_one_letter_code
_entity_poly.pdbx_strand_id
1 'polypeptide(L)'
;MDALRRIQVGNALGAFGNGFTVPFLFVYVAQVRGIGAGTAGAVFSAFAVSALLVLPFVGRAVDSRGPRPVLIAGALAAGVGAMGFGLA
;
A
#
# COMPACT_ATOMS: atom_id res chain seq x y z
N MET A 1 -20.13 13.18 -14.30
CA MET A 1 -19.47 11.91 -13.90
C MET A 1 -19.79 11.67 -12.45
N ASP A 2 -20.45 10.56 -12.14
CA ASP A 2 -20.86 10.24 -10.77
C ASP A 2 -19.64 10.10 -9.85
N ALA A 3 -19.76 10.58 -8.61
CA ALA A 3 -18.68 10.57 -7.62
C ALA A 3 -18.10 9.16 -7.39
N LEU A 4 -18.95 8.14 -7.50
CA LEU A 4 -18.59 6.72 -7.45
C LEU A 4 -17.58 6.31 -8.53
N ARG A 5 -17.80 6.76 -9.76
CA ARG A 5 -16.92 6.44 -10.90
C ARG A 5 -15.54 7.07 -10.74
N ARG A 6 -15.45 8.27 -10.14
CA ARG A 6 -14.17 8.92 -9.82
C ARG A 6 -13.38 8.13 -8.77
N ILE A 7 -14.05 7.64 -7.73
CA ILE A 7 -13.41 6.84 -6.67
C ILE A 7 -12.94 5.49 -7.22
N GLN A 8 -13.76 4.81 -8.02
CA GLN A 8 -13.38 3.53 -8.63
C GLN A 8 -12.18 3.66 -9.57
N VAL A 9 -12.14 4.73 -10.39
CA VAL A 9 -10.99 5.01 -11.25
C VAL A 9 -9.74 5.30 -10.41
N GLY A 10 -9.85 6.09 -9.34
CA GLY A 10 -8.73 6.35 -8.43
C GLY A 10 -8.22 5.07 -7.76
N ASN A 11 -9.12 4.20 -7.30
CA ASN A 11 -8.77 2.92 -6.70
C ASN A 11 -8.13 1.96 -7.73
N ALA A 12 -8.65 1.92 -8.95
CA ALA A 12 -8.11 1.11 -10.04
C ALA A 12 -6.70 1.57 -10.45
N LEU A 13 -6.48 2.88 -10.60
CA LEU A 13 -5.17 3.45 -10.91
C LEU A 13 -4.17 3.18 -9.79
N GLY A 14 -4.59 3.31 -8.52
CA GLY A 14 -3.75 3.00 -7.36
C GLY A 14 -3.39 1.52 -7.29
N ALA A 15 -4.36 0.61 -7.46
CA ALA A 15 -4.15 -0.83 -7.47
C ALA A 15 -3.26 -1.26 -8.65
N PHE A 16 -3.44 -0.65 -9.82
CA PHE A 16 -2.63 -0.92 -11.00
C PHE A 16 -1.18 -0.50 -10.77
N GLY A 17 -0.95 0.75 -10.32
CA GLY A 17 0.41 1.24 -10.01
C GLY A 17 1.10 0.38 -8.95
N ASN A 18 0.41 0.07 -7.86
CA ASN A 18 0.93 -0.79 -6.80
C ASN A 18 1.26 -2.21 -7.31
N GLY A 19 0.43 -2.73 -8.22
CA GLY A 19 0.65 -4.01 -8.89
C GLY A 19 1.94 -4.08 -9.73
N PHE A 20 2.44 -2.96 -10.23
CA PHE A 20 3.75 -2.90 -10.88
C PHE A 20 4.89 -2.62 -9.89
N THR A 21 4.71 -1.67 -8.98
CA THR A 21 5.77 -1.24 -8.06
C THR A 21 6.21 -2.37 -7.12
N VAL A 22 5.27 -3.08 -6.51
CA VAL A 22 5.55 -4.16 -5.54
C VAL A 22 6.46 -5.25 -6.13
N PRO A 23 6.12 -5.92 -7.25
CA PRO A 23 6.99 -6.95 -7.83
C PRO A 23 8.31 -6.41 -8.38
N PHE A 24 8.34 -5.21 -8.97
CA PHE A 24 9.60 -4.63 -9.45
C PHE A 24 10.56 -4.31 -8.31
N LEU A 25 10.03 -3.81 -7.19
CA LEU A 25 10.80 -3.53 -5.99
C LEU A 25 11.34 -4.83 -5.37
N PHE A 26 10.56 -5.92 -5.40
CA PHE A 26 11.02 -7.25 -4.98
C PHE A 26 12.21 -7.72 -5.82
N VAL A 27 12.07 -7.69 -7.15
CA VAL A 27 13.14 -8.10 -8.08
C VAL A 27 14.37 -7.20 -7.91
N TYR A 28 14.18 -5.89 -7.78
CA TYR A 28 15.28 -4.95 -7.56
C TYR A 28 16.06 -5.23 -6.27
N VAL A 29 15.37 -5.44 -5.15
CA VAL A 29 16.03 -5.75 -3.87
C VAL A 29 16.69 -7.14 -3.90
N ALA A 30 16.02 -8.13 -4.50
CA ALA A 30 16.52 -9.51 -4.56
C ALA A 30 17.70 -9.69 -5.53
N GLN A 31 17.66 -9.03 -6.69
CA GLN A 31 18.61 -9.25 -7.79
C GLN A 31 19.65 -8.13 -7.93
N VAL A 32 19.27 -6.87 -7.70
CA VAL A 32 20.14 -5.70 -8.00
C VAL A 32 20.91 -5.23 -6.77
N ARG A 33 20.31 -5.27 -5.57
CA ARG A 33 21.00 -4.87 -4.34
C ARG A 33 21.87 -5.97 -3.71
N GLY A 34 21.79 -7.21 -4.19
CA GLY A 34 22.63 -8.32 -3.69
C GLY A 34 22.34 -8.74 -2.24
N ILE A 35 21.23 -8.30 -1.64
CA ILE A 35 20.85 -8.53 -0.22
C ILE A 35 20.35 -9.98 0.00
N GLY A 36 20.28 -10.78 -1.08
CA GLY A 36 19.83 -12.17 -1.08
C GLY A 36 18.31 -12.29 -1.15
N ALA A 37 17.83 -13.22 -1.98
CA ALA A 37 16.41 -13.46 -2.21
C ALA A 37 15.61 -13.74 -0.92
N GLY A 38 16.26 -14.30 0.11
CA GLY A 38 15.67 -14.56 1.42
C GLY A 38 15.25 -13.28 2.15
N THR A 39 16.13 -12.27 2.21
CA THR A 39 15.84 -10.99 2.88
C THR A 39 14.76 -10.19 2.14
N ALA A 40 14.82 -10.19 0.80
CA ALA A 40 13.76 -9.59 -0.02
C ALA A 40 12.40 -10.28 0.24
N GLY A 41 12.40 -11.62 0.28
CA GLY A 41 11.22 -12.42 0.63
C GLY A 41 10.67 -12.09 2.02
N ALA A 42 11.53 -11.96 3.02
CA ALA A 42 11.14 -11.62 4.39
C ALA A 42 10.50 -10.23 4.49
N VAL A 43 11.08 -9.21 3.85
CA VAL A 43 10.53 -7.85 3.83
C VAL A 43 9.15 -7.82 3.16
N PHE A 44 9.00 -8.50 2.02
CA PHE A 44 7.71 -8.58 1.33
C PHE A 44 6.65 -9.39 2.10
N SER A 45 7.07 -10.47 2.75
CA SER A 45 6.18 -11.26 3.61
C SER A 45 5.70 -10.43 4.81
N ALA A 46 6.60 -9.67 5.44
CA ALA A 46 6.25 -8.77 6.53
C ALA A 46 5.25 -7.69 6.07
N PHE A 47 5.44 -7.13 4.87
CA PHE A 47 4.50 -6.20 4.27
C PHE A 47 3.12 -6.85 4.03
N ALA A 48 3.09 -8.05 3.43
CA ALA A 48 1.84 -8.76 3.14
C ALA A 48 1.07 -9.15 4.42
N VAL A 49 1.77 -9.65 5.44
CA VAL A 49 1.18 -9.98 6.75
C VAL A 49 0.64 -8.71 7.43
N SER A 50 1.40 -7.62 7.39
CA SER A 50 0.95 -6.33 7.94
C SER A 50 -0.32 -5.85 7.24
N ALA A 51 -0.37 -5.92 5.90
CA ALA A 51 -1.56 -5.61 5.14
C ALA A 51 -2.74 -6.51 5.58
N LEU A 52 -2.56 -7.83 5.60
CA LEU A 52 -3.59 -8.79 5.99
C LEU A 52 -4.18 -8.48 7.37
N LEU A 53 -3.33 -8.12 8.34
CA LEU A 53 -3.77 -7.74 9.69
C LEU A 53 -4.53 -6.42 9.70
N VAL A 54 -4.11 -5.43 8.90
CA VAL A 54 -4.71 -4.09 8.89
C VAL A 54 -6.03 -4.04 8.11
N LEU A 55 -6.16 -4.80 7.03
CA LEU A 55 -7.35 -4.85 6.16
C LEU A 55 -8.69 -4.98 6.92
N PRO A 56 -8.88 -5.91 7.87
CA PRO A 56 -10.16 -6.05 8.58
C PRO A 56 -10.52 -4.82 9.42
N PHE A 57 -9.53 -4.13 9.99
CA PHE A 57 -9.76 -2.90 10.76
C PHE A 57 -10.14 -1.74 9.86
N VAL A 58 -9.48 -1.62 8.70
CA VAL A 58 -9.79 -0.58 7.71
C VAL A 58 -11.18 -0.80 7.13
N GLY A 59 -11.55 -2.02 6.75
CA GLY A 59 -12.89 -2.34 6.28
C GLY A 59 -13.96 -1.95 7.29
N ARG A 60 -13.78 -2.35 8.56
CA ARG A 60 -14.69 -1.97 9.65
C ARG A 60 -14.75 -0.46 9.88
N ALA A 61 -13.63 0.25 9.72
CA ALA A 61 -13.59 1.70 9.83
C ALA A 61 -14.35 2.39 8.69
N VAL A 62 -14.24 1.87 7.45
CA VAL A 62 -14.99 2.35 6.28
C VAL A 62 -16.50 2.18 6.49
N ASP A 63 -16.92 1.02 6.97
CA ASP A 63 -18.34 0.72 7.18
C ASP A 63 -18.97 1.59 8.28
N SER A 64 -18.20 1.89 9.33
CA SER A 64 -18.70 2.64 10.49
C SER A 64 -18.62 4.17 10.36
N ARG A 65 -17.63 4.72 9.63
CA ARG A 65 -17.39 6.17 9.54
C ARG A 65 -17.61 6.75 8.14
N GLY A 66 -17.96 5.88 7.19
CA GLY A 66 -18.05 6.23 5.78
C GLY A 66 -16.68 6.29 5.09
N PRO A 67 -16.65 6.19 3.75
CA PRO A 67 -15.41 6.03 2.99
C PRO A 67 -14.52 7.29 2.97
N ARG A 68 -15.11 8.47 3.04
CA ARG A 68 -14.40 9.75 2.85
C ARG A 68 -13.35 10.06 3.94
N PRO A 69 -13.67 10.00 5.25
CA PRO A 69 -12.66 10.23 6.30
C PRO A 69 -11.57 9.16 6.32
N VAL A 70 -11.91 7.91 6.01
CA VAL A 70 -10.93 6.80 6.00
C VAL A 70 -9.94 6.94 4.85
N LEU A 71 -10.38 7.35 3.66
CA LEU A 71 -9.49 7.63 2.53
C LEU A 71 -8.50 8.76 2.83
N ILE A 72 -8.96 9.83 3.48
CA ILE A 72 -8.10 10.96 3.86
C ILE A 72 -7.07 10.52 4.91
N ALA A 73 -7.51 9.79 5.95
CA ALA A 73 -6.60 9.27 6.97
C ALA A 73 -5.56 8.30 6.38
N GLY A 74 -5.96 7.42 5.46
CA GLY A 74 -5.07 6.51 4.76
C GLY A 74 -4.04 7.25 3.89
N ALA A 75 -4.46 8.29 3.16
CA ALA A 75 -3.56 9.11 2.35
C ALA A 75 -2.54 9.87 3.21
N LEU A 76 -2.96 10.41 4.35
CA LEU A 76 -2.06 11.06 5.30
C LEU A 76 -1.05 10.07 5.90
N ALA A 77 -1.51 8.89 6.34
CA ALA A 77 -0.64 7.85 6.87
C ALA A 77 0.41 7.40 5.85
N ALA A 78 0.00 7.21 4.58
CA ALA A 78 0.92 6.88 3.50
C ALA A 78 1.94 7.99 3.24
N GLY A 79 1.51 9.26 3.27
CA GLY A 79 2.39 10.41 3.14
C GLY A 79 3.45 10.49 4.25
N VAL A 80 3.04 10.30 5.50
CA VAL A 80 3.97 10.26 6.65
C VAL A 80 4.96 9.09 6.53
N GLY A 81 4.48 7.91 6.14
CA GLY A 81 5.34 6.74 5.91
C GLY A 81 6.38 6.99 4.82
N ALA A 82 5.99 7.62 3.71
CA ALA A 82 6.90 7.99 2.63
C ALA A 82 7.94 9.03 3.07
N MET A 83 7.55 10.04 3.87
CA MET A 83 8.48 10.99 4.46
C MET A 83 9.48 10.31 5.39
N GLY A 84 9.02 9.36 6.21
CA GLY A 84 9.90 8.58 7.08
C GLY A 84 10.95 7.78 6.31
N PHE A 85 10.58 7.18 5.18
CA PHE A 85 11.54 6.54 4.27
C PHE A 85 12.53 7.51 3.64
N GLY A 86 12.12 8.76 3.35
CA GLY A 86 12.99 9.78 2.78
C GLY A 86 13.96 10.43 3.78
N LEU A 87 13.72 10.25 5.08
CA LEU A 87 14.56 10.78 6.17
C LEU A 87 15.55 9.76 6.75
N ALA A 88 15.48 8.50 6.32
CA ALA A 88 16.34 7.39 6.74
C ALA A 88 17.40 7.07 5.67
#